data_AF-A0A952TV41-F1
#
_entry.id   AF-A0A952TV41-F1
#
_cell.length_a   1.000
_cell.length_b   1.000
_cell.length_c   1.000
_cell.angle_alpha   90.00
_cell.angle_beta   90.00
_cell.angle_gamma   90.00
#
_symmetry.space_group_name_H-M   'P 1'
#
loop_
_entity.id
_entity.type
_entity.pdbx_description
1 polymer ?
#
loop_
_entity_poly.entity_id
_entity_poly.type
_entity_poly.pdbx_seq_one_letter_code
_entity_poly.pdbx_strand_id
1 'polypeptide(L)'
;MDRLNKLEKKNNFLRRMNYILIFIVVLIPILGFQVSSQFFKVIETEKLILKDKKGKERAVLLMDGDVVKFRLKNSKDSVMCLIGATESHGYINIKSESGRNINIQPRELEINGSDGNRLVLGYHTEHMWDSFGMRIDKDAVICHLNVGELSFRDGNFPLARFDSKRIIFYKRHSTNFINYQPRIEIANDKDDGAYIKIYDNKYNLRTSIGNTTTIDNKGRKINNPESSIILFDENGKGLFQAPQ
;
A
#
# COMPACT_ATOMS: atom_id res chain seq x y z
N MET A 1 27.92 -73.67 18.31
CA MET A 1 26.64 -72.96 18.55
C MET A 1 26.76 -71.44 18.40
N ASP A 2 27.75 -70.77 18.99
CA ASP A 2 27.84 -69.29 18.99
C ASP A 2 27.95 -68.63 17.61
N ARG A 3 28.58 -69.30 16.64
CA ARG A 3 28.65 -68.80 15.25
C ARG A 3 27.26 -68.74 14.60
N LEU A 4 26.38 -69.70 14.90
CA LEU A 4 25.03 -69.76 14.34
C LEU A 4 24.15 -68.65 14.94
N ASN A 5 24.21 -68.45 16.26
CA ASN A 5 23.50 -67.36 16.94
C ASN A 5 23.93 -65.97 16.44
N LYS A 6 25.21 -65.78 16.11
CA LYS A 6 25.70 -64.53 15.52
C LYS A 6 25.16 -64.30 14.10
N LEU A 7 25.06 -65.35 13.29
CA LEU A 7 24.51 -65.27 11.94
C LEU A 7 23.00 -64.99 11.96
N GLU A 8 22.26 -65.62 12.87
CA GLU A 8 20.82 -65.40 13.00
C GLU A 8 20.47 -63.98 13.47
N LYS A 9 21.21 -63.44 14.44
CA LYS A 9 21.07 -62.04 14.87
C LYS A 9 21.36 -61.06 13.73
N LYS A 10 22.41 -61.31 12.92
CA LYS A 10 22.72 -60.48 11.75
C LYS A 10 21.63 -60.56 10.68
N ASN A 11 21.08 -61.75 10.42
CA ASN A 11 20.00 -61.93 9.45
C ASN A 11 18.73 -61.19 9.88
N ASN A 12 18.35 -61.29 11.16
CA ASN A 12 17.21 -60.55 11.70
C ASN A 12 17.41 -59.04 11.67
N PHE A 13 18.64 -58.56 11.89
CA PHE A 13 18.98 -57.15 11.75
C PHE A 13 18.86 -56.68 10.29
N LEU A 14 19.39 -57.45 9.33
CA LEU A 14 19.30 -57.12 7.91
C LEU A 14 17.86 -57.10 7.41
N ARG A 15 17.02 -58.05 7.86
CA ARG A 15 15.58 -58.06 7.55
C ARG A 15 14.88 -56.79 8.05
N ARG A 16 15.15 -56.37 9.29
CA ARG A 16 14.59 -55.13 9.86
C ARG A 16 15.04 -53.90 9.08
N MET A 17 16.32 -53.83 8.70
CA MET A 17 16.82 -52.74 7.88
C MET A 17 16.14 -52.67 6.51
N ASN A 18 15.87 -53.81 5.89
CA ASN A 18 15.20 -53.86 4.60
C ASN A 18 13.75 -53.34 4.70
N TYR A 19 13.02 -53.69 5.77
CA TYR A 19 11.68 -53.15 6.00
C TYR A 19 11.68 -51.63 6.24
N ILE A 20 12.66 -51.11 6.99
CA ILE A 20 12.80 -49.66 7.21
C ILE A 20 13.09 -48.94 5.88
N LEU A 21 13.96 -49.49 5.04
CA LEU A 21 14.27 -48.91 3.74
C LEU A 21 13.03 -48.85 2.84
N ILE A 22 12.27 -49.95 2.75
CA ILE A 22 11.01 -50.01 1.98
C ILE A 22 10.00 -49.00 2.54
N PHE A 23 9.89 -48.89 3.87
CA PHE A 23 9.00 -47.92 4.51
C PHE A 23 9.36 -46.47 4.14
N ILE A 24 10.64 -46.11 4.16
CA ILE A 24 11.11 -44.76 3.76
C ILE A 24 10.81 -44.48 2.29
N VAL A 25 11.06 -45.45 1.40
CA VAL A 25 10.79 -45.30 -0.04
C VAL A 25 9.30 -45.10 -0.33
N VAL A 26 8.41 -45.74 0.44
CA VAL A 26 6.96 -45.56 0.32
C VAL A 26 6.49 -44.24 0.96
N LEU A 27 7.16 -43.75 2.00
CA LEU A 27 6.78 -42.52 2.69
C LEU A 27 7.10 -41.25 1.89
N ILE A 28 8.20 -41.26 1.14
CA ILE A 28 8.67 -40.10 0.36
C ILE A 28 7.62 -39.62 -0.67
N PRO A 29 6.99 -40.48 -1.48
CA PRO A 29 5.92 -40.07 -2.39
C PRO A 29 4.69 -39.49 -1.68
N ILE A 30 4.29 -40.05 -0.53
CA ILE A 30 3.12 -39.59 0.22
C ILE A 30 3.35 -38.17 0.75
N LEU A 31 4.54 -37.90 1.29
CA LEU A 31 4.91 -36.56 1.74
C LEU A 31 5.17 -35.61 0.56
N GLY A 32 5.80 -36.08 -0.51
CA GLY A 32 6.09 -35.28 -1.70
C GLY A 32 4.82 -34.83 -2.47
N PHE A 33 3.77 -35.65 -2.47
CA PHE A 33 2.48 -35.29 -3.06
C PHE A 33 1.74 -34.20 -2.28
N GLN A 34 1.94 -34.09 -0.96
CA GLN A 34 1.30 -33.04 -0.16
C GLN A 34 2.00 -31.68 -0.28
N VAL A 35 3.31 -31.66 -0.57
CA VAL A 35 4.07 -30.40 -0.70
C VAL A 35 3.93 -29.79 -2.09
N SER A 36 3.71 -30.60 -3.13
CA SER A 36 3.58 -30.13 -4.52
C SER A 36 2.19 -29.59 -4.89
N SER A 37 1.16 -29.78 -4.05
CA SER A 37 -0.18 -29.25 -4.32
C SER A 37 -0.43 -27.84 -3.79
N GLN A 38 0.58 -27.17 -3.21
CA GLN A 38 0.56 -25.71 -3.05
C GLN A 38 0.99 -25.00 -4.34
N PHE A 39 0.56 -25.51 -5.50
CA PHE A 39 0.35 -24.62 -6.63
C PHE A 39 -0.55 -23.52 -6.10
N PHE A 40 -0.02 -22.29 -6.05
CA PHE A 40 -0.79 -21.09 -5.81
C PHE A 40 -1.96 -21.16 -6.78
N LYS A 41 -3.10 -21.63 -6.30
CA LYS A 41 -4.36 -21.46 -6.99
C LYS A 41 -4.49 -19.95 -7.01
N VAL A 42 -4.05 -19.34 -8.11
CA VAL A 42 -4.32 -17.94 -8.39
C VAL A 42 -5.82 -17.88 -8.31
N ILE A 43 -6.31 -17.35 -7.18
CA ILE A 43 -7.72 -17.16 -6.99
C ILE A 43 -8.02 -16.00 -7.93
N GLU A 44 -8.36 -16.34 -9.17
CA GLU A 44 -8.93 -15.42 -10.15
C GLU A 44 -10.32 -15.04 -9.66
N THR A 45 -10.37 -14.23 -8.60
CA THR A 45 -11.59 -13.61 -8.12
C THR A 45 -11.71 -12.24 -8.77
N GLU A 46 -12.79 -12.04 -9.51
CA GLU A 46 -13.18 -10.74 -10.08
C GLU A 46 -13.28 -9.64 -9.01
N LYS A 47 -13.54 -10.03 -7.75
CA LYS A 47 -13.78 -9.13 -6.62
C LYS A 47 -13.30 -9.73 -5.30
N LEU A 48 -12.42 -9.00 -4.60
CA LEU A 48 -12.07 -9.23 -3.20
C LEU A 48 -12.82 -8.22 -2.32
N ILE A 49 -13.53 -8.72 -1.31
CA ILE A 49 -14.45 -7.92 -0.47
C ILE A 49 -13.98 -7.97 0.98
N LEU A 50 -13.67 -6.82 1.56
CA LEU A 50 -13.45 -6.66 2.99
C LEU A 50 -14.74 -6.18 3.65
N LYS A 51 -15.27 -7.01 4.56
CA LYS A 51 -16.48 -6.73 5.34
C LYS A 51 -16.11 -6.35 6.78
N ASP A 52 -16.94 -5.53 7.41
CA ASP A 52 -16.83 -5.25 8.85
C ASP A 52 -17.42 -6.38 9.71
N LYS A 53 -17.35 -6.22 11.04
CA LYS A 53 -17.90 -7.18 12.02
C LYS A 53 -19.42 -7.40 11.88
N LYS A 54 -20.13 -6.49 11.23
CA LYS A 54 -21.57 -6.59 10.97
C LYS A 54 -21.86 -7.19 9.58
N GLY A 55 -20.82 -7.63 8.86
CA GLY A 55 -20.93 -8.18 7.51
C GLY A 55 -21.10 -7.12 6.41
N LYS A 56 -21.01 -5.82 6.72
CA LYS A 56 -21.16 -4.74 5.73
C LYS A 56 -19.85 -4.52 4.97
N GLU A 57 -19.92 -4.38 3.66
CA GLU A 57 -18.75 -4.12 2.81
C GLU A 57 -18.11 -2.75 3.14
N ARG A 58 -16.79 -2.73 3.34
CA ARG A 58 -16.02 -1.52 3.64
C ARG A 58 -14.94 -1.22 2.62
N ALA A 59 -14.32 -2.26 2.08
CA ALA A 59 -13.39 -2.10 0.99
C ALA A 59 -13.62 -3.19 -0.05
N VAL A 60 -13.41 -2.85 -1.32
CA VAL A 60 -13.54 -3.78 -2.43
C VAL A 60 -12.38 -3.54 -3.38
N LEU A 61 -11.59 -4.58 -3.65
CA LEU A 61 -10.67 -4.63 -4.78
C LEU A 61 -11.35 -5.42 -5.89
N LEU A 62 -11.54 -4.84 -7.06
CA LEU A 62 -12.27 -5.48 -8.16
C LEU A 62 -11.67 -5.13 -9.52
N MET A 63 -11.88 -6.01 -10.49
CA MET A 63 -11.65 -5.74 -11.92
C MET A 63 -12.94 -5.19 -12.53
N ASP A 64 -12.86 -4.04 -13.20
CA ASP A 64 -13.98 -3.39 -13.89
C ASP A 64 -13.57 -3.17 -15.35
N GLY A 65 -13.80 -4.20 -16.18
CA GLY A 65 -13.10 -4.36 -17.45
C GLY A 65 -11.60 -4.56 -17.21
N ASP A 66 -10.77 -3.81 -17.95
CA ASP A 66 -9.31 -3.87 -17.84
C ASP A 66 -8.74 -2.95 -16.74
N VAL A 67 -9.60 -2.46 -15.83
CA VAL A 67 -9.24 -1.50 -14.79
C VAL A 67 -9.31 -2.15 -13.42
N VAL A 68 -8.17 -2.22 -12.72
CA VAL A 68 -8.13 -2.58 -11.30
C VAL A 68 -8.65 -1.40 -10.50
N LYS A 69 -9.68 -1.61 -9.68
CA LYS A 69 -10.29 -0.58 -8.82
C LYS A 69 -10.31 -1.02 -7.36
N PHE A 70 -9.79 -0.17 -6.49
CA PHE A 70 -9.94 -0.28 -5.05
C PHE A 70 -10.92 0.79 -4.54
N ARG A 71 -12.06 0.35 -4.00
CA ARG A 71 -13.14 1.21 -3.47
C ARG A 71 -13.19 1.11 -1.95
N LEU A 72 -13.16 2.25 -1.27
CA LEU A 72 -13.44 2.38 0.16
C LEU A 72 -14.81 3.01 0.37
N LYS A 73 -15.65 2.39 1.20
CA LYS A 73 -17.00 2.86 1.54
C LYS A 73 -17.06 3.41 2.97
N ASN A 74 -17.85 4.48 3.19
CA ASN A 74 -18.14 4.98 4.54
C ASN A 74 -19.24 4.19 5.25
N SER A 75 -19.60 4.65 6.46
CA SER A 75 -20.70 4.12 7.28
C SER A 75 -22.04 4.08 6.53
N LYS A 76 -22.30 5.03 5.62
CA LYS A 76 -23.51 5.20 4.80
C LYS A 76 -23.49 4.44 3.46
N ASP A 77 -22.48 3.61 3.21
CA ASP A 77 -22.27 2.87 1.96
C ASP A 77 -21.90 3.71 0.71
N SER A 78 -21.59 5.00 0.88
CA SER A 78 -21.06 5.82 -0.21
C SER A 78 -19.56 5.61 -0.36
N VAL A 79 -19.08 5.56 -1.60
CA VAL A 79 -17.64 5.48 -1.92
C VAL A 79 -16.94 6.78 -1.50
N MET A 80 -15.98 6.67 -0.58
CA MET A 80 -15.13 7.80 -0.14
C MET A 80 -13.82 7.89 -0.90
N CYS A 81 -13.29 6.76 -1.35
CA CYS A 81 -12.02 6.73 -2.06
C CYS A 81 -12.08 5.63 -3.11
N LEU A 82 -11.65 5.97 -4.32
CA LEU A 82 -11.53 5.11 -5.46
C LEU A 82 -10.12 5.26 -5.99
N ILE A 83 -9.30 4.23 -5.82
CA ILE A 83 -7.99 4.14 -6.46
C ILE A 83 -8.18 3.25 -7.68
N GLY A 84 -7.74 3.69 -8.85
CA GLY A 84 -7.82 2.90 -10.07
C GLY A 84 -6.53 2.94 -10.85
N ALA A 85 -6.26 1.88 -11.60
CA ALA A 85 -5.18 1.83 -12.57
C ALA A 85 -5.70 1.26 -13.89
N THR A 86 -5.45 2.00 -14.96
CA THR A 86 -5.62 1.58 -16.36
C THR A 86 -4.25 1.24 -16.94
N GLU A 87 -4.20 0.69 -18.15
CA GLU A 87 -2.94 0.48 -18.87
C GLU A 87 -2.14 1.77 -19.08
N SER A 88 -2.82 2.91 -19.24
CA SER A 88 -2.20 4.20 -19.57
C SER A 88 -1.88 5.09 -18.37
N HIS A 89 -2.61 4.95 -17.26
CA HIS A 89 -2.44 5.80 -16.08
C HIS A 89 -3.17 5.26 -14.84
N GLY A 90 -2.55 5.50 -13.67
CA GLY A 90 -3.20 5.42 -12.36
C GLY A 90 -4.05 6.66 -12.06
N TYR A 91 -5.00 6.55 -11.14
CA TYR A 91 -5.73 7.69 -10.60
C TYR A 91 -6.21 7.40 -9.18
N ILE A 92 -6.36 8.47 -8.38
CA ILE A 92 -6.96 8.41 -7.04
C ILE A 92 -8.08 9.45 -6.99
N ASN A 93 -9.30 9.00 -6.76
CA ASN A 93 -10.45 9.85 -6.57
C ASN A 93 -10.94 9.74 -5.12
N ILE A 94 -10.90 10.83 -4.36
CA ILE A 94 -11.33 10.90 -2.97
C ILE A 94 -12.54 11.81 -2.88
N LYS A 95 -13.68 11.26 -2.46
CA LYS A 95 -14.92 12.00 -2.24
C LYS A 95 -15.17 12.14 -0.74
N SER A 96 -15.31 13.38 -0.26
CA SER A 96 -15.69 13.65 1.12
C SER A 96 -17.20 13.50 1.32
N GLU A 97 -17.62 13.31 2.57
CA GLU A 97 -19.06 13.33 2.92
C GLU A 97 -19.72 14.70 2.67
N SER A 98 -18.92 15.78 2.64
CA SER A 98 -19.40 17.13 2.32
C SER A 98 -19.56 17.38 0.81
N GLY A 99 -19.36 16.36 -0.03
CA GLY A 99 -19.49 16.46 -1.49
C GLY A 99 -18.25 17.00 -2.21
N ARG A 100 -17.15 17.25 -1.50
CA ARG A 100 -15.87 17.64 -2.13
C ARG A 100 -15.25 16.45 -2.83
N ASN A 101 -14.58 16.69 -3.95
CA ASN A 101 -13.95 15.65 -4.74
C ASN A 101 -12.48 16.04 -5.02
N ILE A 102 -11.55 15.18 -4.67
CA ILE A 102 -10.13 15.31 -4.97
C ILE A 102 -9.79 14.23 -5.99
N ASN A 103 -9.35 14.62 -7.18
CA ASN A 103 -8.94 13.74 -8.24
C ASN A 103 -7.44 13.91 -8.46
N ILE A 104 -6.66 12.85 -8.25
CA ILE A 104 -5.21 12.83 -8.38
C ILE A 104 -4.87 11.94 -9.56
N GLN A 105 -4.18 12.51 -10.55
CA GLN A 105 -3.68 11.83 -11.73
C GLN A 105 -2.16 12.07 -11.86
N PRO A 106 -1.41 11.24 -12.60
CA PRO A 106 0.05 11.31 -12.71
C PRO A 106 0.63 12.66 -13.18
N ARG A 107 -0.22 13.59 -13.66
CA ARG A 107 0.19 14.92 -14.13
C ARG A 107 -0.72 16.05 -13.67
N GLU A 108 -1.79 15.74 -12.96
CA GLU A 108 -2.83 16.70 -12.60
C GLU A 108 -3.39 16.33 -11.23
N LEU A 109 -3.35 17.26 -10.29
CA LEU A 109 -4.10 17.21 -9.05
C LEU A 109 -5.24 18.20 -9.17
N GLU A 110 -6.46 17.70 -9.20
CA GLU A 110 -7.68 18.46 -9.27
C GLU A 110 -8.43 18.38 -7.93
N ILE A 111 -8.79 19.52 -7.35
CA ILE A 111 -9.58 19.63 -6.13
C ILE A 111 -10.85 20.42 -6.45
N ASN A 112 -11.99 19.76 -6.35
CA ASN A 112 -13.31 20.33 -6.53
C ASN A 112 -13.99 20.56 -5.17
N GLY A 113 -14.25 21.83 -4.87
CA GLY A 113 -15.04 22.29 -3.75
C GLY A 113 -16.53 21.97 -3.93
N SER A 114 -17.24 21.88 -2.81
CA SER A 114 -18.69 21.63 -2.78
C SER A 114 -19.53 22.81 -3.30
N ASP A 115 -18.89 23.98 -3.40
CA ASP A 115 -19.40 25.25 -3.91
C ASP A 115 -19.18 25.42 -5.42
N GLY A 116 -18.57 24.43 -6.09
CA GLY A 116 -18.24 24.49 -7.52
C GLY A 116 -16.85 25.08 -7.81
N ASN A 117 -16.10 25.50 -6.79
CA ASN A 117 -14.73 25.96 -6.97
C ASN A 117 -13.81 24.82 -7.41
N ARG A 118 -12.95 25.07 -8.38
CA ARG A 118 -12.04 24.08 -8.95
C ARG A 118 -10.60 24.56 -8.89
N LEU A 119 -9.73 23.78 -8.25
CA LEU A 119 -8.29 23.98 -8.25
C LEU A 119 -7.64 22.87 -9.06
N VAL A 120 -6.89 23.24 -10.10
CA VAL A 120 -6.10 22.31 -10.91
C VAL A 120 -4.61 22.64 -10.74
N LEU A 121 -3.85 21.65 -10.33
CA LEU A 121 -2.40 21.70 -10.19
C LEU A 121 -1.82 20.72 -11.21
N GLY A 122 -1.33 21.25 -12.35
CA GLY A 122 -0.78 20.46 -13.44
C GLY A 122 0.73 20.64 -13.60
N TYR A 123 1.39 19.61 -14.11
CA TYR A 123 2.76 19.72 -14.65
C TYR A 123 2.67 19.96 -16.16
N HIS A 124 3.15 21.11 -16.64
CA HIS A 124 3.28 21.40 -18.07
C HIS A 124 4.73 21.17 -18.51
N THR A 125 4.97 20.28 -19.49
CA THR A 125 6.33 19.91 -19.94
C THR A 125 6.74 20.55 -21.26
N GLU A 126 6.00 21.54 -21.77
CA GLU A 126 6.31 22.18 -23.04
C GLU A 126 7.19 23.41 -22.84
N HIS A 127 8.50 23.19 -22.95
CA HIS A 127 9.56 24.18 -23.14
C HIS A 127 9.75 25.28 -22.08
N MET A 128 10.96 25.29 -21.50
CA MET A 128 11.62 26.37 -20.76
C MET A 128 11.13 26.65 -19.33
N TRP A 129 12.02 26.32 -18.38
CA TRP A 129 12.01 26.60 -16.94
C TRP A 129 10.90 25.92 -16.15
N ASP A 130 11.31 25.12 -15.16
CA ASP A 130 10.47 24.47 -14.15
C ASP A 130 9.43 25.45 -13.59
N SER A 131 8.22 25.41 -14.16
CA SER A 131 7.14 26.29 -13.75
C SER A 131 5.88 25.44 -13.53
N PHE A 132 5.48 25.36 -12.25
CA PHE A 132 4.19 24.82 -11.85
C PHE A 132 3.10 25.80 -12.32
N GLY A 133 2.31 25.39 -13.32
CA GLY A 133 1.15 26.15 -13.79
C GLY A 133 -0.06 25.83 -12.93
N MET A 134 -0.51 26.79 -12.11
CA MET A 134 -1.79 26.71 -11.40
C MET A 134 -2.80 27.56 -12.17
N ARG A 135 -3.82 26.92 -12.77
CA ARG A 135 -4.93 27.61 -13.44
C ARG A 135 -6.15 27.53 -12.56
N ILE A 136 -6.62 28.67 -12.07
CA ILE A 136 -7.84 28.82 -11.27
C ILE A 136 -8.78 29.70 -12.08
N ASP A 137 -9.98 29.21 -12.37
CA ASP A 137 -10.98 29.96 -13.13
C ASP A 137 -11.82 30.85 -12.19
N LYS A 138 -12.00 32.10 -12.65
CA LYS A 138 -12.72 33.27 -12.13
C LYS A 138 -13.02 33.36 -10.62
N ASP A 139 -12.31 34.31 -9.98
CA ASP A 139 -12.58 35.05 -8.72
C ASP A 139 -11.59 34.90 -7.54
N ALA A 140 -10.41 34.28 -7.70
CA ALA A 140 -9.47 34.11 -6.58
C ALA A 140 -8.00 34.52 -6.86
N VAL A 141 -7.56 35.51 -6.07
CA VAL A 141 -6.26 35.70 -5.39
C VAL A 141 -5.01 35.06 -6.02
N ILE A 142 -4.09 35.94 -6.40
CA ILE A 142 -2.74 35.63 -6.90
C ILE A 142 -1.86 35.09 -5.77
N CYS A 143 -1.25 33.91 -5.95
CA CYS A 143 -0.10 33.45 -5.16
C CYS A 143 1.09 33.23 -6.10
N HIS A 144 2.18 33.98 -5.88
CA HIS A 144 3.47 33.73 -6.51
C HIS A 144 4.19 32.61 -5.73
N LEU A 145 4.52 31.50 -6.39
CA LEU A 145 5.37 30.46 -5.83
C LEU A 145 6.83 30.83 -6.08
N ASN A 146 7.51 31.27 -5.03
CA ASN A 146 8.95 31.21 -4.93
C ASN A 146 9.24 30.34 -3.71
N VAL A 147 9.68 29.10 -3.94
CA VAL A 147 10.13 28.11 -2.95
C VAL A 147 9.61 28.33 -1.51
N GLY A 148 8.46 27.75 -1.17
CA GLY A 148 8.00 27.67 0.21
C GLY A 148 6.54 28.04 0.40
N GLU A 149 5.72 27.00 0.59
CA GLU A 149 4.35 27.05 1.12
C GLU A 149 3.24 27.54 0.17
N LEU A 150 2.16 26.75 0.14
CA LEU A 150 0.93 27.06 -0.59
C LEU A 150 -0.16 27.32 0.44
N SER A 151 -0.47 28.60 0.68
CA SER A 151 -1.53 29.03 1.60
C SER A 151 -2.74 29.55 0.84
N PHE A 152 -3.93 29.03 1.15
CA PHE A 152 -5.18 29.52 0.60
C PHE A 152 -5.78 30.60 1.51
N ARG A 153 -6.41 31.62 0.91
CA ARG A 153 -6.94 32.81 1.62
C ARG A 153 -8.17 32.50 2.46
N ASP A 154 -8.92 31.45 2.11
CA ASP A 154 -10.05 30.98 2.90
C ASP A 154 -9.58 29.85 3.81
N GLY A 155 -9.47 30.13 5.11
CA GLY A 155 -8.77 29.35 6.15
C GLY A 155 -9.25 27.92 6.45
N ASN A 156 -9.81 27.21 5.46
CA ASN A 156 -10.30 25.84 5.55
C ASN A 156 -9.60 24.84 4.61
N PHE A 157 -8.63 25.27 3.80
CA PHE A 157 -7.86 24.34 2.97
C PHE A 157 -6.67 23.76 3.74
N PRO A 158 -6.31 22.49 3.47
CA PRO A 158 -5.03 21.99 3.92
C PRO A 158 -3.91 22.75 3.19
N LEU A 159 -2.95 23.32 3.94
CA LEU A 159 -1.69 23.80 3.39
C LEU A 159 -0.90 22.59 2.90
N ALA A 160 -0.43 22.65 1.66
CA ALA A 160 0.55 21.71 1.16
C ALA A 160 1.94 22.38 1.21
N ARG A 161 2.90 21.72 1.86
CA ARG A 161 4.32 22.06 1.72
C ARG A 161 4.94 21.09 0.73
N PHE A 162 5.54 21.66 -0.30
CA PHE A 162 6.35 20.95 -1.26
C PHE A 162 7.80 21.14 -0.85
N ASP A 163 8.52 20.04 -0.61
CA ASP A 163 9.98 20.04 -0.74
C ASP A 163 10.36 19.36 -2.06
N SER A 164 11.63 19.38 -2.44
CA SER A 164 12.09 18.83 -3.72
C SER A 164 11.81 17.33 -3.92
N LYS A 165 11.34 16.61 -2.89
CA LYS A 165 11.11 15.17 -2.87
C LYS A 165 9.76 14.74 -2.28
N ARG A 166 9.03 15.62 -1.60
CA ARG A 166 7.87 15.27 -0.75
C ARG A 166 6.74 16.28 -0.87
N ILE A 167 5.52 15.76 -0.79
CA ILE A 167 4.29 16.55 -0.59
C ILE A 167 3.79 16.29 0.83
N ILE A 168 3.60 17.34 1.63
CA ILE A 168 3.11 17.24 3.02
C ILE A 168 1.86 18.10 3.18
N PHE A 169 0.78 17.53 3.71
CA PHE A 169 -0.48 18.22 3.97
C PHE A 169 -0.63 18.61 5.45
N TYR A 170 -1.04 19.85 5.73
CA TYR A 170 -1.30 20.41 7.08
C TYR A 170 -2.64 21.15 7.09
N LYS A 171 -3.30 21.34 8.23
CA LYS A 171 -4.51 22.19 8.35
C LYS A 171 -4.22 23.41 9.23
N ARG A 172 -4.52 24.62 8.76
CA ARG A 172 -4.36 25.85 9.57
C ARG A 172 -5.48 25.97 10.60
N HIS A 173 -5.15 26.10 11.88
CA HIS A 173 -6.12 26.42 12.93
C HIS A 173 -5.57 27.59 13.75
N SER A 174 -6.08 28.81 13.51
CA SER A 174 -5.52 30.06 14.07
C SER A 174 -4.02 30.23 13.73
N THR A 175 -3.33 31.22 14.27
CA THR A 175 -1.92 31.55 13.96
C THR A 175 -0.91 30.42 14.26
N ASN A 176 -1.37 29.29 14.80
CA ASN A 176 -0.57 28.12 15.12
C ASN A 176 -0.84 26.97 14.14
N PHE A 177 0.23 26.39 13.59
CA PHE A 177 0.14 25.17 12.79
C PHE A 177 -0.14 23.99 13.71
N ILE A 178 -1.38 23.51 13.73
CA ILE A 178 -1.71 22.25 14.40
C ILE A 178 -1.48 21.13 13.38
N ASN A 179 -0.51 20.25 13.66
CA ASN A 179 -0.28 19.05 12.86
C ASN A 179 -1.52 18.15 12.90
N TYR A 180 -2.33 18.21 11.85
CA TYR A 180 -3.46 17.31 11.68
C TYR A 180 -3.01 15.99 11.03
N GLN A 181 -3.79 14.97 11.36
CA GLN A 181 -3.43 13.56 11.42
C GLN A 181 -4.49 12.76 10.65
N PRO A 182 -4.14 11.79 9.79
CA PRO A 182 -2.83 11.17 9.57
C PRO A 182 -1.91 11.97 8.62
N ARG A 183 -0.59 11.85 8.82
CA ARG A 183 0.42 12.34 7.86
C ARG A 183 0.60 11.32 6.75
N ILE A 184 0.50 11.77 5.50
CA ILE A 184 0.79 10.96 4.31
C ILE A 184 2.03 11.55 3.66
N GLU A 185 3.02 10.70 3.40
CA GLU A 185 4.25 11.04 2.68
C GLU A 185 4.28 10.24 1.38
N ILE A 186 4.42 10.95 0.26
CA ILE A 186 4.59 10.38 -1.07
C ILE A 186 5.92 10.89 -1.59
N ALA A 187 6.82 9.97 -1.95
CA ALA A 187 8.14 10.30 -2.43
C ALA A 187 8.65 9.26 -3.42
N ASN A 188 9.67 9.66 -4.19
CA ASN A 188 10.50 8.77 -4.99
C ASN A 188 11.96 9.03 -4.59
N ASP A 189 12.49 8.20 -3.68
CA ASP A 189 13.86 8.31 -3.22
C ASP A 189 14.80 7.54 -4.14
N LYS A 190 16.05 7.99 -4.25
CA LYS A 190 17.06 7.32 -5.08
C LYS A 190 17.42 5.94 -4.52
N ASP A 191 17.37 5.78 -3.19
CA ASP A 191 17.73 4.54 -2.50
C ASP A 191 16.51 3.65 -2.24
N ASP A 192 15.39 4.26 -1.86
CA ASP A 192 14.13 3.58 -1.51
C ASP A 192 13.09 3.58 -2.64
N GLY A 193 13.36 4.08 -3.85
CA GLY A 193 12.38 4.13 -4.94
C GLY A 193 11.07 4.87 -4.61
N ALA A 194 10.00 4.56 -5.35
CA ALA A 194 8.67 5.15 -5.15
C ALA A 194 7.93 4.52 -3.97
N TYR A 195 7.39 5.35 -3.07
CA TYR A 195 6.62 4.91 -1.91
C TYR A 195 5.53 5.87 -1.46
N ILE A 196 4.58 5.31 -0.71
CA ILE A 196 3.55 6.01 0.07
C ILE A 196 3.63 5.52 1.51
N LYS A 197 3.90 6.42 2.45
CA LYS A 197 3.96 6.14 3.89
C LYS A 197 2.84 6.89 4.62
N ILE A 198 2.13 6.20 5.51
CA ILE A 198 1.05 6.76 6.33
C ILE A 198 1.46 6.66 7.80
N TYR A 199 1.42 7.78 8.51
CA TYR A 199 1.81 7.89 9.92
C TYR A 199 0.62 8.22 10.83
N ASP A 200 0.71 7.80 12.08
CA ASP A 200 -0.27 8.14 13.13
C ASP A 200 0.03 9.46 13.86
N ASN A 201 -0.79 9.75 14.89
CA ASN A 201 -0.74 10.94 15.76
C ASN A 201 0.54 11.16 16.55
N LYS A 202 1.38 10.15 16.59
CA LYS A 202 2.66 10.15 17.29
C LYS A 202 3.83 10.00 16.30
N TYR A 203 3.59 10.15 15.00
CA TYR A 203 4.58 9.96 13.92
C TYR A 203 5.11 8.53 13.80
N ASN A 204 4.37 7.53 14.29
CA ASN A 204 4.69 6.14 14.03
C ASN A 204 4.18 5.76 12.64
N LEU A 205 5.04 5.11 11.85
CA LEU A 205 4.65 4.54 10.55
C LEU A 205 3.60 3.45 10.78
N ARG A 206 2.47 3.52 10.07
CA ARG A 206 1.33 2.57 10.16
C ARG A 206 1.10 1.80 8.89
N THR A 207 1.39 2.40 7.75
CA THR A 207 1.25 1.74 6.45
C THR A 207 2.36 2.22 5.53
N SER A 208 2.96 1.30 4.80
CA SER A 208 3.84 1.60 3.68
C SER A 208 3.36 0.83 2.44
N ILE A 209 3.29 1.52 1.31
CA ILE A 209 3.00 0.96 -0.01
C ILE A 209 4.17 1.37 -0.91
N GLY A 210 4.76 0.44 -1.66
CA GLY A 210 5.94 0.75 -2.46
C GLY A 210 7.22 0.18 -1.86
N ASN A 211 8.37 0.59 -2.41
CA ASN A 211 9.66 0.18 -1.88
C ASN A 211 9.83 0.80 -0.48
N THR A 212 10.21 -0.01 0.49
CA THR A 212 10.46 0.50 1.83
C THR A 212 11.49 -0.32 2.56
N THR A 213 12.36 0.37 3.29
CA THR A 213 13.28 -0.27 4.23
C THR A 213 12.61 -0.38 5.60
N THR A 214 12.44 -1.60 6.12
CA THR A 214 11.96 -1.87 7.48
C THR A 214 13.10 -2.41 8.36
N ILE A 215 12.92 -2.41 9.67
CA ILE A 215 13.86 -3.00 10.62
C ILE A 215 13.19 -4.21 11.27
N ASP A 216 13.83 -5.38 11.20
CA ASP A 216 13.33 -6.60 11.83
C ASP A 216 13.51 -6.59 13.36
N ASN A 217 12.96 -7.61 14.03
CA ASN A 217 13.09 -7.74 15.49
C ASN A 217 14.55 -7.91 15.98
N LYS A 218 15.51 -8.14 15.07
CA LYS A 218 16.95 -8.27 15.34
C LYS A 218 17.72 -7.00 14.99
N GLY A 219 17.04 -5.92 14.62
CA GLY A 219 17.67 -4.66 14.21
C GLY A 219 18.22 -4.66 12.78
N ARG A 220 17.93 -5.67 11.97
CA ARG A 220 18.41 -5.76 10.58
C ARG A 220 17.49 -5.00 9.65
N LYS A 221 18.08 -4.24 8.72
CA LYS A 221 17.33 -3.61 7.64
C LYS A 221 16.85 -4.67 6.65
N ILE A 222 15.56 -4.65 6.32
CA ILE A 222 14.92 -5.46 5.30
C ILE A 222 14.39 -4.52 4.22
N ASN A 223 14.87 -4.66 3.00
CA ASN A 223 14.34 -3.92 1.86
C ASN A 223 13.13 -4.69 1.30
N ASN A 224 12.00 -4.01 1.21
CA ASN A 224 10.78 -4.56 0.66
C ASN A 224 10.58 -3.98 -0.75
N PRO A 225 10.11 -4.80 -1.71
CA PRO A 225 9.99 -4.38 -3.11
C PRO A 225 8.84 -3.40 -3.33
N GLU A 226 8.78 -2.81 -4.52
CA GLU A 226 7.81 -1.80 -4.93
C GLU A 226 6.36 -2.30 -4.88
N SER A 227 6.14 -3.60 -5.07
CA SER A 227 4.81 -4.22 -4.97
C SER A 227 4.34 -4.45 -3.52
N SER A 228 5.13 -4.07 -2.51
CA SER A 228 4.81 -4.39 -1.12
C SER A 228 3.77 -3.47 -0.49
N ILE A 229 2.87 -4.05 0.31
CA ILE A 229 2.02 -3.33 1.26
C ILE A 229 2.31 -3.88 2.64
N ILE A 230 2.76 -3.01 3.54
CA ILE A 230 3.15 -3.37 4.91
C ILE A 230 2.30 -2.57 5.90
N LEU A 231 1.68 -3.27 6.84
CA LEU A 231 0.96 -2.68 7.96
C LEU A 231 1.78 -2.83 9.24
N PHE A 232 1.86 -1.77 10.03
CA PHE A 232 2.65 -1.73 11.25
C PHE A 232 1.74 -1.54 12.49
N ASP A 233 2.15 -2.15 13.61
CA ASP A 233 1.53 -1.93 14.92
C ASP A 233 1.95 -0.59 15.54
N GLU A 234 1.55 -0.36 16.79
CA GLU A 234 1.86 0.87 17.52
C GLU A 234 3.30 1.01 17.97
N ASN A 235 4.07 -0.07 17.90
CA ASN A 235 5.49 -0.10 18.18
C ASN A 235 6.32 -0.08 16.89
N GLY A 236 5.69 0.08 15.73
CA GLY A 236 6.36 0.06 14.42
C GLY A 236 6.74 -1.34 13.94
N LYS A 237 6.20 -2.40 14.54
CA LYS A 237 6.44 -3.78 14.12
C LYS A 237 5.48 -4.18 13.00
N GLY A 238 6.00 -4.81 11.95
CA GLY A 238 5.18 -5.31 10.85
C GLY A 238 4.17 -6.36 11.33
N LEU A 239 2.87 -6.05 11.18
CA LEU A 239 1.75 -6.95 11.47
C LEU A 239 1.38 -7.82 10.28
N PHE A 240 1.46 -7.22 9.09
CA PHE A 240 1.05 -7.84 7.85
C PHE A 240 1.94 -7.34 6.73
N GLN A 241 2.36 -8.28 5.89
CA GLN A 241 3.04 -8.01 4.64
C GLN A 241 2.28 -8.78 3.57
N ALA A 242 1.77 -8.07 2.57
CA ALA A 242 1.17 -8.74 1.41
C ALA A 242 2.26 -9.63 0.75
N PRO A 243 1.95 -10.90 0.44
CA PRO A 243 2.88 -11.76 -0.27
C PRO A 243 3.24 -11.14 -1.62
N GLN A 244 4.51 -11.30 -1.99
CA GLN A 244 5.05 -10.91 -3.30
C GLN A 244 4.51 -11.81 -4.40
#